data_AF-A0A522DX34-F1
#
_entry.id   AF-A0A522DX34-F1
#
_cell.length_a   1.000
_cell.length_b   1.000
_cell.length_c   1.000
_cell.angle_alpha   90.00
_cell.angle_beta   90.00
_cell.angle_gamma   90.00
#
_symmetry.space_group_name_H-M   'P 1'
#
loop_
_entity.id
_entity.type
_entity.pdbx_description
1 polymer ?
#
loop_
_entity_poly.entity_id
_entity_poly.type
_entity_poly.pdbx_seq_one_letter_code
_entity_poly.pdbx_strand_id
1 'polypeptide(L)'
;MALFGGMVDLGIAFLIVVALAEYIKFRNKADKGFSWLAVAGVLFLFAGASAADTTISSYAPGVVGASGALTSLFGVVGWVFALVGTLFIIYQVIVEK
;
A
#
# COMPACT_ATOMS: atom_id res chain seq x y z
N MET A 1 -12.28 7.78 -16.84
CA MET A 1 -12.07 8.46 -15.54
C MET A 1 -11.66 7.41 -14.51
N ALA A 2 -10.36 7.19 -14.33
CA ALA A 2 -9.78 6.59 -13.14
C ALA A 2 -8.40 7.24 -13.03
N LEU A 3 -8.21 8.12 -12.06
CA LEU A 3 -6.94 8.85 -11.89
C LEU A 3 -5.83 7.95 -11.32
N PHE A 4 -6.16 6.69 -11.00
CA PHE A 4 -5.28 5.60 -10.58
C PHE A 4 -5.88 4.30 -11.15
N GLY A 5 -5.25 3.72 -12.18
CA GLY A 5 -5.85 2.64 -12.97
C GLY A 5 -5.63 1.24 -12.40
N GLY A 6 -4.71 1.07 -11.44
CA GLY A 6 -4.43 -0.22 -10.82
C GLY A 6 -3.92 -0.13 -9.38
N MET A 7 -4.00 -1.26 -8.66
CA MET A 7 -3.44 -1.40 -7.31
C MET A 7 -1.92 -1.16 -7.28
N VAL A 8 -1.24 -1.45 -8.40
CA VAL A 8 0.18 -1.10 -8.60
C VAL A 8 0.41 0.41 -8.54
N ASP A 9 -0.42 1.21 -9.21
CA ASP A 9 -0.28 2.68 -9.25
C ASP A 9 -0.41 3.28 -7.85
N LEU A 10 -1.34 2.76 -7.05
CA LEU A 10 -1.52 3.15 -5.64
C LEU A 10 -0.29 2.77 -4.81
N GLY A 11 0.25 1.57 -5.00
CA GLY A 11 1.47 1.13 -4.32
C GLY A 11 2.66 2.04 -4.62
N ILE A 12 2.87 2.36 -5.90
CA ILE A 12 3.92 3.29 -6.33
C ILE A 12 3.69 4.69 -5.77
N ALA A 13 2.46 5.22 -5.85
CA ALA A 13 2.13 6.54 -5.33
C ALA A 13 2.44 6.65 -3.82
N PHE A 14 2.06 5.66 -3.03
CA PHE A 14 2.33 5.63 -1.59
C PHE A 14 3.83 5.57 -1.28
N LEU A 15 4.61 4.78 -2.03
CA LEU A 15 6.06 4.74 -1.86
C LEU A 15 6.75 6.05 -2.28
N ILE A 16 6.28 6.70 -3.34
CA ILE A 16 6.79 8.03 -3.75
C ILE A 16 6.50 9.07 -2.66
N VAL A 17 5.31 9.05 -2.05
CA VAL A 17 4.97 9.96 -0.95
C VAL A 17 5.92 9.77 0.24
N VAL A 18 6.22 8.52 0.61
CA VAL A 18 7.19 8.23 1.68
C VAL A 18 8.59 8.69 1.30
N ALA A 19 9.04 8.40 0.08
CA ALA A 19 10.37 8.80 -0.41
C ALA A 19 10.53 10.33 -0.46
N LEU A 20 9.50 11.04 -0.93
CA LEU A 20 9.47 12.51 -0.91
C LEU A 20 9.48 13.06 0.51
N ALA A 21 8.70 12.47 1.43
CA ALA A 21 8.67 12.88 2.84
C ALA A 21 10.04 12.70 3.54
N GLU A 22 10.80 11.68 3.16
CA GLU A 22 12.17 11.48 3.62
C GLU A 22 13.14 12.48 2.98
N TYR A 23 13.01 12.74 1.67
CA TYR A 23 13.82 13.74 0.95
C TYR A 23 13.72 15.15 1.57
N ILE A 24 12.51 15.58 1.94
CA ILE A 24 12.28 16.88 2.59
C ILE A 24 12.49 16.87 4.11
N LYS A 25 12.98 15.76 4.69
CA LYS A 25 13.16 15.52 6.14
C LYS A 25 11.87 15.69 6.97
N PHE A 26 10.70 15.66 6.34
CA PHE A 26 9.40 15.76 7.01
C PHE A 26 9.04 14.46 7.74
N ARG A 27 9.65 13.34 7.34
CA ARG A 27 9.54 12.04 8.02
C ARG A 27 9.84 12.12 9.52
N ASN A 28 10.75 13.00 9.94
CA ASN A 28 11.09 13.20 11.36
C ASN A 28 9.91 13.69 12.22
N LYS A 29 8.87 14.26 11.61
CA LYS A 29 7.65 14.70 12.33
C LYS A 29 6.60 13.61 12.46
N ALA A 30 6.69 12.54 11.68
CA ALA A 30 5.63 11.55 11.56
C ALA A 30 6.17 10.15 11.19
N ASP A 31 7.28 9.74 11.81
CA ASP A 31 8.09 8.59 11.37
C ASP A 31 7.31 7.26 11.43
N LYS A 32 6.47 7.10 12.45
CA LYS A 32 5.57 5.93 12.56
C LYS A 32 4.53 5.95 11.44
N GLY A 33 3.90 7.09 11.19
CA GLY A 33 2.88 7.23 10.15
C GLY A 33 3.41 6.93 8.75
N PHE A 34 4.58 7.46 8.40
CA PHE A 34 5.23 7.18 7.12
C PHE A 34 5.70 5.72 7.00
N SER A 35 6.10 5.08 8.10
CA SER A 35 6.45 3.65 8.09
C SER A 35 5.25 2.76 7.78
N TRP A 36 4.07 3.03 8.37
CA TRP A 36 2.83 2.32 8.03
C TRP A 36 2.39 2.57 6.57
N LEU A 37 2.61 3.78 6.07
CA LEU A 37 2.32 4.17 4.69
C LEU A 37 3.24 3.46 3.68
N ALA A 38 4.51 3.24 4.05
CA ALA A 38 5.44 2.43 3.26
C ALA A 38 5.00 0.97 3.16
N VAL A 39 4.58 0.39 4.30
CA VAL A 39 4.05 -0.99 4.34
C VAL A 39 2.79 -1.11 3.48
N ALA A 40 1.89 -0.12 3.53
CA ALA A 40 0.74 -0.05 2.65
C ALA A 40 1.14 -0.07 1.17
N GLY A 41 2.12 0.77 0.79
CA GLY A 41 2.65 0.82 -0.58
C GLY A 41 3.18 -0.51 -1.09
N VAL A 42 3.93 -1.23 -0.25
CA VAL A 42 4.43 -2.59 -0.57
C VAL A 42 3.28 -3.58 -0.72
N LEU A 43 2.28 -3.56 0.17
CA LEU A 43 1.11 -4.45 0.09
C LEU A 43 0.30 -4.21 -1.20
N PHE A 44 0.15 -2.96 -1.62
CA PHE A 44 -0.50 -2.63 -2.89
C PHE A 44 0.30 -3.08 -4.11
N LEU A 45 1.62 -3.03 -4.07
CA LEU A 45 2.47 -3.64 -5.11
C LEU A 45 2.30 -5.16 -5.17
N PHE A 46 2.22 -5.85 -4.02
CA PHE A 46 1.94 -7.28 -3.97
C PHE A 46 0.53 -7.62 -4.47
N ALA A 47 -0.47 -6.79 -4.17
CA ALA A 47 -1.83 -6.93 -4.70
C ALA A 47 -1.83 -6.85 -6.24
N GLY A 48 -1.06 -5.91 -6.79
CA GLY A 48 -0.89 -5.77 -8.23
C GLY A 48 -0.09 -6.90 -8.90
N ALA A 49 0.98 -7.36 -8.26
CA ALA A 49 1.79 -8.48 -8.76
C ALA A 49 0.99 -9.79 -8.78
N SER A 50 0.21 -10.07 -7.73
CA SER A 50 -0.68 -11.24 -7.66
C SER A 50 -1.83 -11.23 -8.67
N ALA A 51 -2.23 -10.05 -9.16
CA ALA A 51 -3.21 -9.90 -10.22
C ALA A 51 -2.62 -10.17 -11.62
N ALA A 52 -1.31 -9.95 -11.80
CA ALA A 52 -0.62 -10.13 -13.08
C ALA A 52 -0.04 -11.53 -13.27
N ASP A 53 0.17 -12.29 -12.18
CA ASP A 53 0.88 -13.56 -12.22
C ASP A 53 -0.05 -14.76 -12.43
N THR A 54 -0.04 -15.31 -13.65
CA THR A 54 -0.71 -16.57 -14.01
C THR A 54 -0.07 -17.79 -13.36
N THR A 55 1.15 -17.68 -12.81
CA THR A 55 1.89 -18.81 -12.23
C THR A 55 1.29 -19.24 -10.88
N ILE A 56 0.68 -18.32 -10.12
CA ILE A 56 -0.05 -18.65 -8.88
C ILE A 56 -1.24 -19.58 -9.18
N SER A 57 -1.89 -19.39 -10.35
CA SER A 57 -2.99 -20.28 -10.78
C SER A 57 -2.51 -21.70 -11.11
N SER A 58 -1.23 -21.87 -11.47
CA SER A 58 -0.63 -23.17 -11.81
C SER A 58 -0.16 -23.97 -10.58
N TYR A 59 0.20 -23.32 -9.48
CA TYR A 59 0.54 -23.98 -8.21
C TYR A 59 -0.70 -24.36 -7.37
N ALA A 60 -1.86 -23.74 -7.65
CA ALA A 60 -3.12 -24.01 -6.96
C ALA A 60 -4.30 -24.14 -7.96
N PRO A 61 -4.32 -25.20 -8.80
CA PRO A 61 -5.27 -25.33 -9.91
C PRO A 61 -6.76 -25.47 -9.50
N GLY A 62 -7.05 -25.70 -8.21
CA GLY A 62 -8.41 -25.70 -7.66
C GLY A 62 -8.91 -24.32 -7.21
N VAL A 63 -8.06 -23.29 -7.26
CA VAL A 63 -8.38 -21.96 -6.74
C VAL A 63 -8.31 -20.95 -7.88
N VAL A 64 -9.20 -21.11 -8.87
CA VAL A 64 -9.42 -20.12 -9.94
C VAL A 64 -9.87 -18.76 -9.37
N GLY A 65 -10.23 -18.70 -8.08
CA GLY A 65 -10.43 -17.47 -7.31
C GLY A 65 -9.28 -17.04 -6.38
N ALA A 66 -8.14 -17.75 -6.30
CA ALA A 66 -7.06 -17.45 -5.34
C ALA A 66 -6.36 -16.15 -5.68
N SER A 67 -6.04 -15.93 -6.95
CA SER A 67 -5.41 -14.69 -7.40
C SER A 67 -6.30 -13.49 -7.08
N GLY A 68 -7.59 -13.57 -7.38
CA GLY A 68 -8.57 -12.54 -7.00
C GLY A 68 -8.72 -12.37 -5.47
N ALA A 69 -8.72 -13.45 -4.71
CA ALA A 69 -8.79 -13.40 -3.25
C ALA A 69 -7.51 -12.82 -2.61
N LEU A 70 -6.34 -13.14 -3.13
CA LEU A 70 -5.05 -12.60 -2.71
C LEU A 70 -4.94 -11.11 -3.07
N THR A 71 -5.28 -10.73 -4.30
CA THR A 71 -5.35 -9.33 -4.72
C THR A 71 -6.32 -8.53 -3.85
N SER A 72 -7.50 -9.09 -3.55
CA SER A 72 -8.47 -8.46 -2.65
C SER A 72 -7.95 -8.36 -1.21
N LEU A 73 -7.34 -9.42 -0.68
CA LEU A 73 -6.78 -9.45 0.67
C LEU A 73 -5.66 -8.42 0.82
N PHE A 74 -4.68 -8.40 -0.09
CA PHE A 74 -3.60 -7.43 -0.08
C PHE A 74 -4.10 -6.00 -0.35
N GLY A 75 -5.13 -5.83 -1.18
CA GLY A 75 -5.76 -4.53 -1.40
C GLY A 75 -6.46 -4.00 -0.14
N VAL A 76 -7.27 -4.83 0.53
CA VAL A 76 -8.00 -4.46 1.76
C VAL A 76 -7.02 -4.19 2.89
N VAL A 77 -6.03 -5.08 3.10
CA VAL A 77 -5.00 -4.89 4.13
C VAL A 77 -4.15 -3.65 3.80
N GLY A 78 -3.77 -3.45 2.53
CA GLY A 78 -3.08 -2.24 2.07
C GLY A 78 -3.86 -0.96 2.39
N TRP A 79 -5.18 -0.96 2.19
CA TRP A 79 -6.05 0.16 2.55
C TRP A 79 -6.11 0.42 4.04
N VAL A 80 -6.22 -0.62 4.87
CA VAL A 80 -6.18 -0.48 6.33
C VAL A 80 -4.87 0.17 6.77
N PHE A 81 -3.74 -0.30 6.24
CA PHE A 81 -2.43 0.26 6.55
C PHE A 81 -2.26 1.70 6.05
N ALA A 82 -2.80 2.03 4.87
CA ALA A 82 -2.79 3.40 4.35
C ALA A 82 -3.60 4.36 5.23
N LEU A 83 -4.77 3.93 5.70
CA LEU A 83 -5.61 4.70 6.62
C LEU A 83 -4.93 4.87 7.99
N VAL A 84 -4.38 3.80 8.55
CA VAL A 84 -3.64 3.85 9.82
C VAL A 84 -2.43 4.78 9.69
N GLY A 85 -1.63 4.65 8.63
CA GLY A 85 -0.50 5.51 8.36
C GLY A 85 -0.90 6.98 8.24
N THR A 86 -1.98 7.27 7.50
CA THR A 86 -2.51 8.63 7.34
C THR A 86 -2.97 9.22 8.68
N LEU A 87 -3.72 8.45 9.49
CA LEU A 87 -4.16 8.88 10.82
C LEU A 87 -2.98 9.17 11.75
N PHE A 88 -1.94 8.32 11.73
CA PHE A 88 -0.73 8.56 12.50
C PHE A 88 0.02 9.82 12.02
N ILE A 89 0.14 10.04 10.71
CA ILE A 89 0.76 11.28 10.20
C ILE A 89 -0.01 12.50 10.71
N ILE A 90 -1.34 12.48 10.63
CA ILE A 90 -2.19 13.59 11.11
C ILE A 90 -2.00 13.78 12.62
N TYR A 91 -2.03 12.71 13.40
CA TYR A 91 -1.85 12.76 14.85
C TYR A 91 -0.49 13.35 15.23
N GLN A 92 0.61 12.86 14.65
CA GLN A 92 1.96 13.33 14.99
C GLN A 92 2.23 14.76 14.50
N VAL A 93 1.63 15.17 13.38
CA VAL A 93 1.83 16.52 12.82
C VAL A 93 0.97 17.59 13.50
N ILE A 94 -0.23 17.23 13.95
CA ILE A 94 -1.22 18.19 14.48
C ILE A 94 -1.33 18.14 16.01
N VAL A 95 -1.38 16.95 16.60
CA VAL A 95 -1.70 16.75 18.02
C VAL A 95 -0.43 16.65 18.87
N GLU A 96 0.60 15.97 18.38
CA GLU A 96 1.87 15.73 19.09
C GLU A 96 2.87 16.92 18.96
N LYS A 97 2.38 18.10 18.53
CA LYS A 97 3.18 19.32 18.33
C LYS A 97 3.90 19.81 19.58
#